data_AF-A0A671N588-F1
#
_entry.id   AF-A0A671N588-F1
#
_cell.length_a   1.000
_cell.length_b   1.000
_cell.length_c   1.000
_cell.angle_alpha   90.00
_cell.angle_beta   90.00
_cell.angle_gamma   90.00
#
_symmetry.space_group_name_H-M   'P 1'
#
loop_
_entity.id
_entity.type
_entity.pdbx_description
1 polymer ?
#
loop_
_entity_poly.entity_id
_entity_poly.type
_entity_poly.pdbx_seq_one_letter_code
_entity_poly.pdbx_strand_id
1 'polypeptide(L)'
;SFSTSRSLKCLIKKKVLLIMMSAYIFLLDYLHRILKNHTAHACDGETLSIRCPTRTSVAVVSAFYGRRVPSPYLCPQANPNITEENTDSLRRVSRKCHGRTNCSVLADAQGFGDPCFPGTKKHLRVSFTCATRQKH
;
A
#
# COMPACT_ATOMS: atom_id res chain seq x y z
N SER A 1 -1.32 -35.17 -43.87
CA SER A 1 -0.78 -34.44 -42.70
C SER A 1 -1.12 -32.94 -42.61
N PHE A 2 -2.26 -32.46 -43.15
CA PHE A 2 -2.57 -31.01 -43.18
C PHE A 2 -3.41 -30.51 -41.98
N SER A 3 -4.09 -31.41 -41.27
CA SER A 3 -5.01 -31.07 -40.17
C SER A 3 -4.26 -30.73 -38.86
N THR A 4 -3.15 -31.42 -38.56
CA THR A 4 -2.28 -31.17 -37.39
C THR A 4 -1.59 -29.80 -37.43
N SER A 5 -1.20 -29.31 -38.61
CA SER A 5 -0.54 -27.99 -38.79
C SER A 5 -1.49 -26.82 -38.56
N ARG A 6 -2.76 -26.90 -39.00
CA ARG A 6 -3.77 -25.85 -38.76
C ARG A 6 -4.16 -25.77 -37.29
N SER A 7 -4.28 -26.92 -36.63
CA SER A 7 -4.58 -27.00 -35.19
C SER A 7 -3.43 -26.43 -34.34
N LEU A 8 -2.18 -26.74 -34.69
CA LEU A 8 -0.99 -26.20 -34.02
C LEU A 8 -0.84 -24.69 -34.25
N LYS A 9 -1.05 -24.19 -35.48
CA LYS A 9 -1.06 -22.75 -35.78
C LYS A 9 -2.17 -22.00 -35.03
N CYS A 10 -3.34 -22.63 -34.85
CA CYS A 10 -4.45 -22.07 -34.05
C CYS A 10 -4.11 -22.05 -32.55
N LEU A 11 -3.52 -23.11 -32.00
CA LEU A 11 -3.03 -23.15 -30.62
C LEU A 11 -1.94 -22.11 -30.36
N ILE A 12 -1.00 -21.93 -31.30
CA ILE A 12 0.05 -20.91 -31.21
C ILE A 12 -0.59 -19.52 -31.24
N LYS A 13 -1.50 -19.23 -32.17
CA LYS A 13 -2.23 -17.95 -32.21
C LYS A 13 -3.03 -17.69 -30.93
N LYS A 14 -3.71 -18.70 -30.37
CA LYS A 14 -4.42 -18.60 -29.09
C LYS A 14 -3.48 -18.35 -27.91
N LYS A 15 -2.33 -19.05 -27.84
CA LYS A 15 -1.29 -18.81 -26.82
C LYS A 15 -0.69 -17.41 -26.95
N VAL A 16 -0.36 -16.96 -28.16
CA VAL A 16 0.15 -15.60 -28.41
C VAL A 16 -0.90 -14.56 -28.00
N LEU A 17 -2.17 -14.75 -28.34
CA LEU A 17 -3.24 -13.86 -27.91
C LEU A 17 -3.37 -13.82 -26.38
N LEU A 18 -3.31 -14.98 -25.70
CA LEU A 18 -3.32 -15.06 -24.23
C LEU A 18 -2.12 -14.33 -23.58
N ILE A 19 -0.93 -14.45 -24.17
CA ILE A 19 0.29 -13.76 -23.70
C ILE A 19 0.18 -12.25 -23.92
N MET A 20 -0.35 -11.82 -25.06
CA MET A 20 -0.55 -10.39 -25.34
C MET A 20 -1.62 -9.79 -24.44
N MET A 21 -2.72 -10.51 -24.20
CA MET A 21 -3.76 -10.07 -23.27
C MET A 21 -3.25 -10.02 -21.83
N SER A 22 -2.44 -10.99 -21.39
CA SER A 22 -1.84 -10.94 -20.05
C SER A 22 -0.86 -9.78 -19.92
N ALA A 23 0.00 -9.55 -20.92
CA ALA A 23 0.91 -8.40 -20.95
C ALA A 23 0.15 -7.06 -20.88
N TYR A 24 -0.98 -6.95 -21.58
CA TYR A 24 -1.85 -5.77 -21.51
C TYR A 24 -2.47 -5.60 -20.12
N ILE A 25 -2.97 -6.67 -19.50
CA ILE A 25 -3.50 -6.63 -18.12
C ILE A 25 -2.41 -6.23 -17.11
N PHE A 26 -1.20 -6.76 -17.24
CA PHE A 26 -0.06 -6.36 -16.40
C PHE A 26 0.30 -4.88 -16.57
N LEU A 27 0.28 -4.37 -17.80
CA LEU A 27 0.53 -2.95 -18.07
C LEU A 27 -0.56 -2.05 -17.47
N LEU A 28 -1.82 -2.46 -17.57
CA LEU A 28 -2.93 -1.74 -16.98
C LEU A 28 -2.88 -1.74 -15.44
N ASP A 29 -2.57 -2.87 -14.78
CA ASP A 29 -2.40 -2.91 -13.32
C ASP A 29 -1.23 -2.03 -12.87
N TYR A 30 -0.12 -2.08 -13.61
CA TYR A 30 1.05 -1.24 -13.35
C TYR A 30 0.70 0.26 -13.42
N LEU A 31 -0.01 0.68 -14.47
CA LEU A 31 -0.46 2.08 -14.63
C LEU A 31 -1.42 2.49 -13.51
N HIS A 32 -2.40 1.64 -13.17
CA HIS A 32 -3.35 1.93 -12.09
C HIS A 32 -2.64 2.06 -10.73
N ARG A 33 -1.59 1.28 -10.47
CA ARG A 33 -0.79 1.39 -9.24
C ARG A 33 0.04 2.67 -9.16
N ILE A 34 0.49 3.22 -10.27
CA ILE A 34 1.31 4.44 -10.31
C ILE A 34 0.45 5.70 -10.25
N LEU A 35 -0.67 5.71 -10.97
CA LEU A 35 -1.53 6.89 -11.12
C LEU A 35 -2.47 7.13 -9.93
N LYS A 36 -2.66 6.13 -9.06
CA LYS A 36 -3.61 6.20 -7.96
C LYS A 36 -2.92 6.43 -6.62
N ASN A 37 -3.60 7.18 -5.76
CA ASN A 37 -3.26 7.31 -4.35
C ASN A 37 -3.67 6.04 -3.60
N HIS A 38 -2.75 5.47 -2.85
CA HIS A 38 -2.98 4.29 -2.01
C HIS A 38 -3.08 4.71 -0.56
N THR A 39 -3.94 4.02 0.18
CA THR A 39 -4.09 4.19 1.63
C THR A 39 -3.93 2.84 2.29
N ALA A 40 -2.98 2.75 3.22
CA ALA A 40 -2.76 1.55 4.01
C ALA A 40 -2.98 1.86 5.50
N HIS A 41 -3.52 0.87 6.22
CA HIS A 41 -3.88 0.99 7.62
C HIS A 41 -3.35 -0.19 8.41
N ALA A 42 -2.93 0.05 9.66
CA ALA A 42 -2.57 -0.98 10.63
C ALA A 42 -3.11 -0.61 12.00
N CYS A 43 -3.63 -1.57 12.74
CA CYS A 43 -4.02 -1.36 14.13
C CYS A 43 -2.79 -1.27 15.04
N ASP A 44 -2.98 -0.72 16.23
CA ASP A 44 -1.93 -0.70 17.24
C ASP A 44 -1.39 -2.12 17.52
N GLY A 45 -0.07 -2.27 17.50
CA GLY A 45 0.65 -3.54 17.59
C GLY A 45 0.86 -4.27 16.25
N GLU A 46 0.24 -3.84 15.16
CA GLU A 46 0.39 -4.46 13.85
C GLU A 46 1.50 -3.81 13.01
N THR A 47 2.07 -4.58 12.08
CA THR A 47 3.07 -4.06 11.13
C THR A 47 2.42 -3.73 9.79
N LEU A 48 2.48 -2.45 9.41
CA LEU A 48 2.07 -1.98 8.10
C LEU A 48 3.16 -2.25 7.06
N SER A 49 2.85 -3.04 6.02
CA SER A 49 3.76 -3.29 4.90
C SER A 49 3.31 -2.56 3.64
N ILE A 50 4.15 -1.66 3.12
CA ILE A 50 3.92 -0.95 1.86
C ILE A 50 4.89 -1.49 0.80
N ARG A 51 4.36 -1.78 -0.40
CA ARG A 51 5.14 -2.24 -1.55
C ARG A 51 4.68 -1.55 -2.83
N CYS A 52 5.63 -0.96 -3.54
CA CYS A 52 5.44 -0.39 -4.86
C CYS A 52 6.02 -1.31 -5.95
N PRO A 53 5.55 -1.19 -7.21
CA PRO A 53 6.10 -1.93 -8.35
C PRO A 53 7.60 -1.69 -8.56
N THR A 54 8.25 -2.59 -9.31
CA THR A 54 9.66 -2.43 -9.69
C THR A 54 9.89 -1.08 -10.40
N ARG A 55 11.08 -0.49 -10.22
CA ARG A 55 11.46 0.85 -10.74
C ARG A 55 10.66 2.04 -10.19
N THR A 56 9.77 1.81 -9.23
CA THR A 56 9.09 2.87 -8.47
C THR A 56 9.53 2.88 -7.00
N SER A 57 9.25 3.98 -6.33
CA SER A 57 9.47 4.19 -4.90
C SER A 57 8.21 4.77 -4.26
N VAL A 58 8.03 4.42 -2.99
CA VAL A 58 6.98 4.98 -2.15
C VAL A 58 7.25 6.47 -1.95
N ALA A 59 6.30 7.29 -2.33
CA ALA A 59 6.22 8.70 -2.01
C ALA A 59 5.11 8.88 -0.96
N VAL A 60 5.53 9.10 0.28
CA VAL A 60 4.60 9.32 1.39
C VAL A 60 3.95 10.69 1.23
N VAL A 61 2.62 10.73 1.14
CA VAL A 61 1.83 11.96 1.00
C VAL A 61 1.40 12.46 2.38
N SER A 62 0.82 11.57 3.18
CA SER A 62 0.43 11.87 4.56
C SER A 62 0.52 10.60 5.41
N ALA A 63 0.80 10.78 6.70
CA ALA A 63 0.64 9.72 7.67
C ALA A 63 0.00 10.29 8.92
N PHE A 64 -0.83 9.47 9.55
CA PHE A 64 -1.58 9.80 10.73
C PHE A 64 -1.56 8.60 11.65
N TYR A 65 -1.18 8.81 12.91
CA TYR A 65 -1.29 7.80 13.96
C TYR A 65 -2.22 8.35 15.04
N GLY A 66 -3.35 7.67 15.25
CA GLY A 66 -4.39 8.16 16.14
C GLY A 66 -5.76 7.55 15.86
N ARG A 67 -6.83 8.26 16.23
CA ARG A 67 -8.22 7.86 15.97
C ARG A 67 -9.02 9.06 15.44
N ARG A 68 -9.21 9.16 14.12
CA ARG A 68 -10.01 10.22 13.47
C ARG A 68 -11.42 9.75 13.06
N VAL A 69 -11.62 8.45 12.87
CA VAL A 69 -12.86 7.91 12.31
C VAL A 69 -13.32 6.73 13.18
N PRO A 70 -14.52 6.78 13.77
CA PRO A 70 -15.16 5.59 14.32
C PRO A 70 -15.59 4.72 13.13
N SER A 71 -14.69 3.85 12.67
CA SER A 71 -15.06 2.81 11.71
C SER A 71 -15.33 1.52 12.50
N PRO A 72 -16.56 0.98 12.49
CA PRO A 72 -16.86 -0.29 13.15
C PRO A 72 -16.05 -1.47 12.57
N TYR A 73 -15.45 -1.27 11.39
CA TYR A 73 -14.64 -2.28 10.69
C TYR A 73 -13.13 -2.08 10.86
N LEU A 74 -12.67 -0.92 11.34
CA LEU A 74 -11.24 -0.58 11.43
C LEU A 74 -10.84 -0.48 12.90
N CYS A 75 -10.23 -1.56 13.42
CA CYS A 75 -9.78 -1.70 14.80
C CYS A 75 -10.92 -1.50 15.83
N PRO A 76 -11.81 -2.50 16.04
CA PRO A 76 -12.95 -2.39 16.94
C PRO A 76 -12.51 -2.18 18.40
N GLN A 77 -13.15 -1.24 19.09
CA GLN A 77 -12.88 -0.92 20.49
C GLN A 77 -14.10 -0.32 21.21
N ALA A 78 -14.16 -0.48 22.53
CA ALA A 78 -15.28 -0.13 23.40
C ALA A 78 -15.61 1.38 23.52
N ASN A 79 -14.62 2.29 23.44
CA ASN A 79 -14.87 3.73 23.63
C ASN A 79 -14.59 4.56 22.36
N PRO A 80 -15.61 5.17 21.73
CA PRO A 80 -15.46 5.92 20.47
C PRO A 80 -14.99 7.38 20.62
N ASN A 81 -14.86 7.92 21.84
CA ASN A 81 -14.81 9.38 22.08
C ASN A 81 -13.42 10.00 22.27
N ILE A 82 -12.36 9.45 21.68
CA ILE A 82 -11.00 10.02 21.81
C ILE A 82 -10.43 10.30 20.42
N THR A 83 -10.31 11.58 20.09
CA THR A 83 -9.66 12.06 18.87
C THR A 83 -8.28 12.56 19.23
N GLU A 84 -7.28 11.71 19.05
CA GLU A 84 -5.88 12.06 19.26
C GLU A 84 -5.14 11.95 17.93
N GLU A 85 -4.31 12.96 17.66
CA GLU A 85 -3.50 13.07 16.47
C GLU A 85 -2.06 13.28 16.87
N ASN A 86 -1.17 12.46 16.32
CA ASN A 86 0.24 12.67 16.45
C ASN A 86 0.85 13.15 15.11
N THR A 87 1.30 14.40 15.07
CA THR A 87 1.94 15.06 13.92
C THR A 87 3.32 14.47 13.59
N ASP A 88 3.96 13.76 14.51
CA ASP A 88 5.28 13.16 14.30
C ASP A 88 5.24 11.86 13.45
N SER A 89 4.04 11.34 13.20
CA SER A 89 3.80 10.12 12.44
C SER A 89 4.26 10.23 10.98
N LEU A 90 4.00 11.36 10.31
CA LEU A 90 4.48 11.62 8.95
C LEU A 90 6.01 11.58 8.86
N ARG A 91 6.70 12.21 9.81
CA ARG A 91 8.17 12.28 9.80
C ARG A 91 8.81 10.90 9.98
N ARG A 92 8.23 10.05 10.82
CA ARG A 92 8.71 8.66 11.02
C ARG A 92 8.45 7.78 9.80
N VAL A 93 7.24 7.80 9.28
CA VAL A 93 6.87 7.00 8.10
C VAL A 93 7.67 7.45 6.88
N SER A 94 7.80 8.76 6.67
CA SER A 94 8.61 9.31 5.59
C SER A 94 10.06 8.83 5.67
N ARG A 95 10.71 8.94 6.84
CA ARG A 95 12.09 8.45 7.02
C ARG A 95 12.25 6.94 6.73
N LYS A 96 11.24 6.13 7.03
CA LYS A 96 11.31 4.68 6.87
C LYS A 96 10.89 4.19 5.48
N CYS A 97 9.98 4.88 4.81
CA CYS A 97 9.34 4.44 3.57
C CYS A 97 9.66 5.29 2.36
N HIS A 98 9.84 6.60 2.52
CA HIS A 98 10.01 7.50 1.39
C HIS A 98 11.27 7.12 0.59
N GLY A 99 11.14 7.02 -0.74
CA GLY A 99 12.23 6.63 -1.64
C GLY A 99 12.53 5.12 -1.69
N ARG A 100 11.88 4.29 -0.86
CA ARG A 100 12.05 2.83 -0.88
C ARG A 100 10.98 2.15 -1.73
N THR A 101 11.29 1.00 -2.32
CA THR A 101 10.26 0.21 -3.06
C THR A 101 9.40 -0.63 -2.11
N ASN A 102 9.97 -1.07 -0.99
CA ASN A 102 9.26 -1.74 0.07
C ASN A 102 9.61 -1.12 1.42
N CYS A 103 8.67 -1.10 2.35
CA CYS A 103 8.92 -0.73 3.72
C CYS A 103 7.92 -1.40 4.66
N SER A 104 8.36 -1.60 5.90
CA SER A 104 7.52 -2.09 6.98
C SER A 104 7.62 -1.14 8.18
N VAL A 105 6.48 -0.72 8.70
CA VAL A 105 6.38 0.19 9.84
C VAL A 105 5.52 -0.47 10.91
N LEU A 106 6.09 -0.66 12.10
CA LEU A 106 5.33 -1.11 13.26
C LEU A 106 4.46 0.05 13.74
N ALA A 107 3.16 -0.17 13.87
CA ALA A 107 2.23 0.80 14.42
C ALA A 107 2.20 0.64 15.95
N ASP A 108 3.15 1.25 16.66
CA ASP A 108 3.26 1.17 18.12
C ASP A 108 3.19 2.53 18.80
N ALA A 109 2.49 2.60 19.93
CA ALA A 109 2.40 3.81 20.74
C ALA A 109 3.78 4.28 21.26
N GLN A 110 4.67 3.33 21.54
CA GLN A 110 6.04 3.60 22.01
C GLN A 110 6.90 4.24 20.92
N GLY A 111 6.78 3.76 19.68
CA GLY A 111 7.48 4.30 18.54
C GLY A 111 6.88 5.61 18.08
N PHE A 112 5.57 5.79 18.00
CA PHE A 112 5.04 7.09 17.55
C PHE A 112 5.06 8.16 18.63
N GLY A 113 5.08 7.78 19.91
CA GLY A 113 4.95 8.69 21.04
C GLY A 113 3.47 8.90 21.33
N ASP A 114 3.08 8.61 22.57
CA ASP A 114 1.69 8.72 22.99
C ASP A 114 1.60 9.58 24.25
N PRO A 115 1.01 10.78 24.16
CA PRO A 115 0.79 11.61 25.32
C PRO A 115 -0.61 11.46 25.94
N CYS A 116 -1.40 10.39 25.72
CA CYS A 116 -2.70 10.29 26.40
C CYS A 116 -3.24 8.85 26.59
N PHE A 117 -3.50 8.55 27.87
CA PHE A 117 -4.30 7.48 28.48
C PHE A 117 -4.05 6.00 28.04
N PRO A 118 -3.64 5.12 28.97
CA PRO A 118 -3.57 3.68 28.70
C PRO A 118 -4.95 3.13 28.34
N GLY A 119 -5.05 2.44 27.21
CA GLY A 119 -6.27 1.73 26.80
C GLY A 119 -7.00 2.26 25.58
N THR A 120 -6.39 3.08 24.70
CA THR A 120 -6.96 3.48 23.39
C THR A 120 -6.28 2.71 22.24
N LYS A 121 -7.04 1.90 21.48
CA LYS A 121 -6.59 1.24 20.25
C LYS A 121 -6.59 2.24 19.10
N LYS A 122 -5.41 2.76 18.82
CA LYS A 122 -5.13 3.69 17.71
C LYS A 122 -4.92 2.91 16.41
N HIS A 123 -4.92 3.63 15.29
CA HIS A 123 -4.53 3.08 14.00
C HIS A 123 -3.53 4.00 13.30
N LEU A 124 -2.55 3.38 12.64
CA LEU A 124 -1.68 4.06 11.69
C LEU A 124 -2.37 4.06 10.33
N ARG A 125 -2.61 5.24 9.77
CA ARG A 125 -3.05 5.45 8.39
C ARG A 125 -1.95 6.12 7.60
N VAL A 126 -1.54 5.52 6.50
CA VAL A 126 -0.54 6.09 5.59
C VAL A 126 -1.15 6.24 4.20
N SER A 127 -1.14 7.46 3.68
CA SER A 127 -1.47 7.75 2.29
C SER A 127 -0.18 7.92 1.50
N PHE A 128 -0.01 7.16 0.42
CA PHE A 128 1.20 7.15 -0.38
C PHE A 128 0.91 6.96 -1.87
N THR A 129 1.85 7.37 -2.70
CA THR A 129 1.86 7.10 -4.14
C THR A 129 3.11 6.32 -4.52
N CYS A 130 3.08 5.64 -5.66
CA CYS A 130 4.26 4.97 -6.21
C CYS A 130 4.80 5.82 -7.36
N ALA A 131 5.82 6.63 -7.07
CA ALA A 131 6.48 7.49 -8.04
C ALA A 131 7.68 6.80 -8.68
N THR A 132 8.05 7.18 -9.90
CA THR A 132 9.29 6.70 -10.52
C THR A 132 10.49 7.18 -9.70
N ARG A 133 11.50 6.32 -9.53
CA ARG A 133 12.73 6.71 -8.82
C ARG A 133 13.47 7.77 -9.65
N GLN A 134 13.45 9.03 -9.23
CA GLN A 134 14.38 10.02 -9.77
C GLN A 134 15.73 9.80 -9.09
N LYS A 135 16.73 9.35 -9.86
CA LYS A 135 18.12 9.40 -9.42
C LYS A 135 18.54 10.86 -9.45
N HIS A 136 18.86 11.41 -8.29
CA HIS A 136 19.66 12.63 -8.21
C HIS A 136 21.14 12.26 -8.35
#